data_AF-A0A0F9XTC7-F1
#
_entry.id   AF-A0A0F9XTC7-F1
#
_cell.length_a   1.000
_cell.length_b   1.000
_cell.length_c   1.000
_cell.angle_alpha   90.00
_cell.angle_beta   90.00
_cell.angle_gamma   90.00
#
_symmetry.space_group_name_H-M   'P 1'
#
loop_
_entity.id
_entity.type
_entity.pdbx_description
1 polymer ?
#
loop_
_entity_poly.entity_id
_entity_poly.type
_entity_poly.pdbx_seq_one_letter_code
_entity_poly.pdbx_strand_id
1 'polypeptide(L)'
;MTNAMTNLNNTNTLTMSSLEMAELTGKRHDSVKRTIETLVARGVIESPQSVGIKTATKTGVEYRVGKRDSYVIVAQLSPEFTGRVIDRWQEVEEQLVTQSVPTNFVEALRLAADKAERAEALRLENETMKPDAEVGKAVGNRKHLTIMSFIKKLPGVNTMQVRKTLAELGYIYRRAGC
;
A
#
# COMPACT_ATOMS: atom_id res chain seq x y z
N MET A 1 -42.13 -1.90 9.76
CA MET A 1 -41.60 -1.52 11.08
C MET A 1 -40.14 -1.15 10.90
N THR A 2 -39.72 -0.09 11.56
CA THR A 2 -38.53 0.75 11.34
C THR A 2 -37.19 0.03 11.52
N ASN A 3 -36.33 0.03 10.49
CA ASN A 3 -34.90 -0.22 10.67
C ASN A 3 -34.27 1.09 11.19
N ALA A 4 -34.04 1.14 12.50
CA ALA A 4 -33.28 2.21 13.14
C ALA A 4 -31.82 2.10 12.71
N MET A 5 -31.44 2.92 11.72
CA MET A 5 -30.05 3.16 11.34
C MET A 5 -29.45 4.03 12.46
N THR A 6 -28.80 3.37 13.43
CA THR A 6 -28.09 4.03 14.53
C THR A 6 -26.95 4.87 13.95
N ASN A 7 -27.19 6.17 13.83
CA ASN A 7 -26.16 7.18 13.64
C ASN A 7 -25.18 7.11 14.81
N LEU A 8 -24.02 6.48 14.59
CA LEU A 8 -22.84 6.61 15.45
C LEU A 8 -22.30 8.03 15.31
N ASN A 9 -22.96 9.00 15.94
CA ASN A 9 -22.40 10.31 16.22
C ASN A 9 -21.33 10.19 17.30
N ASN A 10 -20.23 9.52 16.97
CA ASN A 10 -19.01 9.65 17.74
C ASN A 10 -18.36 10.96 17.29
N THR A 11 -18.66 12.05 17.99
CA THR A 11 -18.09 13.40 17.77
C THR A 11 -16.63 13.45 18.21
N ASN A 12 -15.82 12.49 17.77
CA ASN A 12 -14.39 12.69 17.63
C ASN A 12 -14.21 13.31 16.25
N THR A 13 -14.52 14.61 16.14
CA THR A 13 -14.33 15.34 14.89
C THR A 13 -12.85 15.23 14.54
N LEU A 14 -12.54 14.38 13.55
CA LEU A 14 -11.19 14.16 13.09
C LEU A 14 -10.68 15.50 12.54
N THR A 15 -9.83 16.14 13.33
CA THR A 15 -9.25 17.44 13.03
C THR A 15 -7.74 17.32 12.91
N MET A 16 -7.17 18.15 12.07
CA MET A 16 -5.74 18.34 11.94
C MET A 16 -5.37 19.72 12.46
N SER A 17 -4.27 19.80 13.18
CA SER A 17 -3.77 21.05 13.73
C SER A 17 -2.99 21.84 12.69
N SER A 18 -3.10 23.17 12.75
CA SER A 18 -2.25 24.05 11.91
C SER A 18 -0.74 23.86 12.13
N LEU A 19 -0.29 23.33 13.29
CA LEU A 19 1.11 22.99 13.53
C LEU A 19 1.49 21.71 12.77
N GLU A 20 0.66 20.66 12.86
CA GLU A 20 0.86 19.42 12.09
C GLU A 20 0.92 19.71 10.59
N MET A 21 0.08 20.62 10.09
CA MET A 21 0.11 21.06 8.69
C MET A 21 1.41 21.78 8.32
N ALA A 22 1.97 22.57 9.25
CA ALA A 22 3.26 23.24 9.06
C ALA A 22 4.39 22.23 8.95
N GLU A 23 4.39 21.21 9.81
CA GLU A 23 5.34 20.10 9.78
C GLU A 23 5.23 19.30 8.48
N LEU A 24 4.00 18.93 8.08
CA LEU A 24 3.74 18.18 6.84
C LEU A 24 4.18 18.93 5.58
N THR A 25 4.01 20.25 5.55
CA THR A 25 4.33 21.07 4.37
C THR A 25 5.74 21.67 4.43
N GLY A 26 6.46 21.51 5.55
CA GLY A 26 7.74 22.18 5.79
C GLY A 26 7.65 23.71 5.79
N LYS A 27 6.46 24.27 6.01
CA LYS A 27 6.22 25.72 6.02
C LYS A 27 6.18 26.25 7.45
N ARG A 28 6.47 27.54 7.60
CA ARG A 28 6.32 28.21 8.89
C ARG A 28 4.85 28.21 9.30
N HIS A 29 4.57 27.95 10.57
CA HIS A 29 3.21 27.96 11.13
C HIS A 29 2.44 29.25 10.80
N ASP A 30 3.14 30.39 10.80
CA ASP A 30 2.55 31.68 10.43
C ASP A 30 2.03 31.73 8.98
N SER A 31 2.75 31.11 8.04
CA SER A 31 2.31 30.99 6.65
C SER A 31 1.08 30.10 6.51
N VAL A 32 0.96 29.05 7.34
CA VAL A 32 -0.23 28.18 7.38
C VAL A 32 -1.44 28.97 7.89
N LYS A 33 -1.31 29.71 9.00
CA LYS A 33 -2.39 30.54 9.55
C LYS A 33 -2.88 31.59 8.55
N ARG A 34 -1.95 32.31 7.90
CA ARG A 34 -2.31 33.30 6.87
C ARG A 34 -3.07 32.66 5.70
N THR A 35 -2.69 31.44 5.31
CA THR A 35 -3.37 30.69 4.25
C THR A 35 -4.78 30.31 4.66
N ILE A 36 -4.96 29.82 5.89
CA ILE A 36 -6.28 29.54 6.48
C ILE A 36 -7.16 30.79 6.45
N GLU A 37 -6.68 31.92 6.98
CA GLU A 37 -7.42 33.18 7.01
C GLU A 37 -7.80 33.67 5.61
N THR A 38 -6.88 33.55 4.65
CA THR A 38 -7.14 33.91 3.25
C THR A 38 -8.21 33.01 2.63
N LEU A 39 -8.17 31.70 2.88
CA LEU A 39 -9.14 30.74 2.34
C LEU A 39 -10.53 30.90 2.97
N VAL A 40 -10.59 31.23 4.26
CA VAL A 40 -11.84 31.60 4.95
C VAL A 40 -12.42 32.88 4.35
N ALA A 41 -11.59 33.91 4.16
CA ALA A 41 -12.04 35.17 3.55
C ALA A 41 -12.55 35.01 2.10
N ARG A 42 -12.02 34.02 1.37
CA ARG A 42 -12.48 33.65 0.02
C ARG A 42 -13.70 32.73 0.04
N GLY A 43 -14.16 32.26 1.19
CA GLY A 43 -15.26 31.29 1.31
C GLY A 43 -14.93 29.91 0.77
N VAL A 44 -13.64 29.55 0.64
CA VAL A 44 -13.22 28.24 0.12
C VAL A 44 -13.30 27.17 1.20
N ILE A 45 -13.04 27.54 2.45
CA ILE A 45 -13.12 26.70 3.64
C ILE A 45 -14.01 27.36 4.69
N GLU A 46 -14.57 26.55 5.60
CA GLU A 46 -15.30 27.08 6.75
C GLU A 46 -14.31 27.65 7.78
N SER A 47 -14.76 28.62 8.58
CA SER A 47 -13.92 29.19 9.64
C SER A 47 -13.57 28.12 10.68
N PRO A 48 -12.30 27.69 10.80
CA PRO A 48 -11.94 26.62 11.71
C PRO A 48 -11.95 27.09 13.17
N GLN A 49 -12.10 26.16 14.10
CA GLN A 49 -11.99 26.46 15.52
C GLN A 49 -10.54 26.83 15.87
N SER A 50 -10.36 27.91 16.63
CA SER A 50 -9.06 28.35 17.12
C SER A 50 -8.89 28.05 18.60
N VAL A 51 -7.75 27.47 18.98
CA VAL A 51 -7.37 27.18 20.37
C VAL A 51 -6.18 28.06 20.75
N GLY A 52 -6.28 28.76 21.89
CA GLY A 52 -5.16 29.52 22.45
C GLY A 52 -4.12 28.57 23.05
N ILE A 53 -2.89 28.63 22.56
CA ILE A 53 -1.76 27.90 23.11
C ILE A 53 -0.89 28.85 23.93
N LYS A 54 -0.55 28.46 25.17
CA LYS A 54 0.40 29.22 26.00
C LYS A 54 1.82 28.77 25.68
N THR A 55 2.61 29.61 25.05
CA THR A 55 4.06 29.43 24.96
C THR A 55 4.73 30.20 26.10
N ALA A 56 5.93 29.77 26.51
CA ALA A 56 6.68 30.35 27.63
C ALA A 56 6.84 31.89 27.57
N THR A 57 6.74 32.49 26.38
CA THR A 57 6.94 33.94 26.18
C THR A 57 5.72 34.65 25.59
N LYS A 58 4.77 33.95 24.96
CA LYS A 58 3.60 34.52 24.26
C LYS A 58 2.43 33.54 24.18
N THR A 59 1.21 34.06 24.09
CA THR A 59 0.03 33.27 23.70
C THR A 59 -0.02 33.17 22.17
N GLY A 60 0.09 31.95 21.65
CA GLY A 60 -0.13 31.64 20.24
C GLY A 60 -1.57 31.17 19.98
N VAL A 61 -1.95 31.13 18.71
CA VAL A 61 -3.25 30.59 18.28
C VAL A 61 -2.98 29.43 17.33
N GLU A 62 -3.64 28.30 17.59
CA GLU A 62 -3.60 27.10 16.76
C GLU A 62 -5.00 26.83 16.21
N TYR A 63 -5.11 26.56 14.91
CA TYR A 63 -6.39 26.18 14.30
C TYR A 63 -6.58 24.66 14.28
N ARG A 64 -7.80 24.21 14.54
CA ARG A 64 -8.28 22.83 14.37
C ARG A 64 -9.11 22.78 13.08
N VAL A 65 -8.56 22.12 12.08
CA VAL A 65 -9.11 22.11 10.72
C VAL A 65 -9.74 20.75 10.43
N GLY A 66 -10.95 20.73 9.85
CA GLY A 66 -11.61 19.51 9.44
C GLY A 66 -10.90 18.82 8.26
N LYS A 67 -11.17 17.52 8.07
CA LYS A 67 -10.50 16.69 7.05
C LYS A 67 -10.54 17.26 5.63
N ARG A 68 -11.68 17.80 5.18
CA ARG A 68 -11.80 18.36 3.82
C ARG A 68 -10.90 19.58 3.65
N ASP A 69 -11.02 20.52 4.57
CA ASP A 69 -10.35 21.81 4.50
C ASP A 69 -8.83 21.66 4.67
N SER A 70 -8.39 20.66 5.45
CA SER A 70 -6.97 20.36 5.61
C SER A 70 -6.31 19.94 4.29
N TYR A 71 -6.99 19.16 3.45
CA TYR A 71 -6.49 18.84 2.10
C TYR A 71 -6.34 20.09 1.23
N VAL A 72 -7.34 20.99 1.25
CA VAL A 72 -7.32 22.21 0.43
C VAL A 72 -6.16 23.12 0.84
N ILE A 73 -5.97 23.34 2.14
CA ILE A 73 -4.88 24.16 2.65
C ILE A 73 -3.51 23.54 2.31
N VAL A 74 -3.34 22.23 2.52
CA VAL A 74 -2.08 21.54 2.21
C VAL A 74 -1.77 21.58 0.72
N ALA A 75 -2.78 21.39 -0.15
CA ALA A 75 -2.62 21.48 -1.59
C ALA A 75 -2.16 22.88 -2.05
N GLN A 76 -2.64 23.94 -1.40
CA GLN A 76 -2.19 25.31 -1.68
C GLN A 76 -0.76 25.59 -1.17
N LEU A 77 -0.40 25.04 -0.01
CA LEU A 77 0.92 25.23 0.61
C LEU A 77 2.03 24.41 -0.05
N SER A 78 1.68 23.28 -0.68
CA SER A 78 2.59 22.40 -1.39
C SER A 78 2.15 22.22 -2.85
N PRO A 79 2.51 23.16 -3.74
CA PRO A 79 2.30 23.01 -5.18
C PRO A 79 2.96 21.76 -5.75
N GLU A 80 4.10 21.33 -5.17
CA GLU A 80 4.79 20.09 -5.54
C GLU A 80 3.93 18.84 -5.27
N PHE A 81 3.25 18.80 -4.12
CA PHE A 81 2.33 17.72 -3.81
C PHE A 81 1.19 17.67 -4.83
N THR A 82 0.60 18.83 -5.14
CA THR A 82 -0.46 18.95 -6.15
C THR A 82 0.04 18.55 -7.55
N GLY A 83 1.25 18.93 -7.92
CA GLY A 83 1.91 18.52 -9.17
C GLY A 83 2.00 17.00 -9.29
N ARG A 84 2.55 16.32 -8.27
CA ARG A 84 2.63 14.84 -8.27
C ARG A 84 1.28 14.15 -8.37
N VAL A 85 0.24 14.72 -7.77
CA VAL A 85 -1.12 14.19 -7.90
C VAL A 85 -1.61 14.31 -9.34
N ILE A 86 -1.37 15.47 -9.98
CA ILE A 86 -1.70 15.69 -11.38
C ILE A 86 -0.92 14.73 -12.29
N ASP A 87 0.41 14.63 -12.10
CA ASP A 87 1.27 13.72 -12.87
C ASP A 87 0.76 12.27 -12.77
N ARG A 88 0.38 11.85 -11.56
CA ARG A 88 -0.19 10.52 -11.33
C ARG A 88 -1.51 10.30 -12.06
N TRP A 89 -2.36 11.31 -12.12
CA TRP A 89 -3.61 11.23 -12.88
C TRP A 89 -3.35 11.16 -14.38
N GLN A 90 -2.40 11.94 -14.89
CA GLN A 90 -1.99 11.88 -16.29
C GLN A 90 -1.43 10.50 -16.66
N GLU A 91 -0.57 9.91 -15.82
CA GLU A 91 -0.09 8.53 -16.04
C GLU A 91 -1.24 7.53 -16.12
N VAL A 92 -2.25 7.65 -15.24
CA VAL A 92 -3.41 6.75 -15.22
C VAL A 92 -4.28 6.96 -16.45
N GLU A 93 -4.47 8.20 -16.88
CA GLU A 93 -5.18 8.54 -18.11
C GLU A 93 -4.45 8.01 -19.35
N GLU A 94 -3.12 8.18 -19.43
CA GLU A 94 -2.29 7.62 -20.49
C GLU A 94 -2.35 6.09 -20.51
N GLN A 95 -2.35 5.44 -19.34
CA GLN A 95 -2.52 3.99 -19.24
C GLN A 95 -3.91 3.53 -19.71
N LEU A 96 -4.96 4.30 -19.39
CA LEU A 96 -6.32 4.04 -19.88
C LEU A 96 -6.45 4.25 -21.39
N VAL A 97 -5.76 5.25 -21.95
CA VAL A 97 -5.71 5.47 -23.41
C VAL A 97 -4.90 4.37 -24.10
N THR A 98 -3.82 3.91 -23.48
CA THR A 98 -2.96 2.83 -24.01
C THR A 98 -3.65 1.46 -23.93
N GLN A 99 -4.50 1.23 -22.91
CA GLN A 99 -5.45 0.15 -22.92
C GLN A 99 -6.55 0.46 -23.93
N SER A 100 -6.30 0.17 -25.22
CA SER A 100 -7.26 0.27 -26.32
C SER A 100 -8.67 -0.03 -25.81
N VAL A 101 -9.43 1.02 -25.53
CA VAL A 101 -10.84 0.91 -25.21
C VAL A 101 -11.50 0.72 -26.57
N PRO A 102 -12.03 -0.47 -26.86
CA PRO A 102 -12.58 -0.75 -28.16
C PRO A 102 -13.71 0.24 -28.42
N THR A 103 -13.57 1.03 -29.49
CA THR A 103 -14.54 2.10 -29.80
C THR A 103 -15.78 1.54 -30.48
N ASN A 104 -15.70 0.30 -31.00
CA ASN A 104 -16.80 -0.42 -31.62
C ASN A 104 -17.04 -1.79 -30.95
N PHE A 105 -18.28 -2.28 -31.07
CA PHE A 105 -18.72 -3.52 -30.44
C PHE A 105 -17.96 -4.77 -30.92
N VAL A 106 -17.55 -4.80 -32.18
CA VAL A 106 -16.84 -5.94 -32.79
C VAL A 106 -15.42 -6.06 -32.23
N GLU A 107 -14.74 -4.94 -32.06
CA GLU A 107 -13.41 -4.85 -31.47
C GLU A 107 -13.44 -5.21 -29.98
N ALA A 108 -14.52 -4.83 -29.27
CA ALA A 108 -14.73 -5.23 -27.88
C ALA A 108 -14.88 -6.74 -27.72
N LEU A 109 -15.66 -7.37 -28.60
CA LEU A 109 -15.83 -8.82 -28.62
C LEU A 109 -14.53 -9.56 -28.94
N ARG A 110 -13.73 -9.06 -29.88
CA ARG A 110 -12.42 -9.65 -30.20
C ARG A 110 -11.44 -9.53 -29.03
N LEU A 111 -11.33 -8.35 -28.42
CA LEU A 111 -10.48 -8.15 -27.26
C LEU A 111 -10.93 -9.02 -26.06
N ALA A 112 -12.23 -9.20 -25.87
CA ALA A 112 -12.77 -10.09 -24.85
C ALA A 112 -12.42 -11.56 -25.11
N ALA A 113 -12.50 -12.01 -26.37
CA ALA A 113 -12.09 -13.35 -26.77
C ALA A 113 -10.59 -13.58 -26.51
N ASP A 114 -9.73 -12.67 -26.96
CA ASP A 114 -8.27 -12.76 -26.73
C ASP A 114 -7.93 -12.81 -25.23
N LYS A 115 -8.65 -12.04 -24.41
CA LYS A 115 -8.48 -12.05 -22.95
C LYS A 115 -8.96 -13.36 -22.32
N ALA A 116 -10.07 -13.92 -22.79
CA ALA A 116 -10.59 -15.20 -22.31
C ALA A 116 -9.61 -16.34 -22.62
N GLU A 117 -9.10 -16.41 -23.85
CA GLU A 117 -8.11 -17.42 -24.25
C GLU A 117 -6.84 -17.35 -23.40
N ARG A 118 -6.29 -16.14 -23.16
CA ARG A 118 -5.13 -15.96 -22.28
C ARG A 118 -5.42 -16.36 -20.84
N ALA A 119 -6.61 -16.05 -20.33
CA ALA A 119 -7.00 -16.41 -18.97
C ALA A 119 -7.11 -17.93 -18.80
N GLU A 120 -7.64 -18.63 -19.81
CA GLU A 120 -7.69 -20.10 -19.83
C GLU A 120 -6.29 -20.73 -19.89
N ALA A 121 -5.41 -20.20 -20.75
CA ALA A 121 -4.03 -20.67 -20.86
C ALA A 121 -3.26 -20.53 -19.53
N LEU A 122 -3.36 -19.36 -18.89
CA LEU A 122 -2.75 -19.11 -17.58
C LEU A 122 -3.35 -19.98 -16.47
N ARG A 123 -4.65 -20.26 -16.56
CA ARG A 123 -5.31 -21.14 -15.59
C ARG A 123 -4.81 -22.58 -15.73
N LEU A 124 -4.67 -23.07 -16.96
CA LEU A 124 -4.10 -24.38 -17.23
C LEU A 124 -2.65 -24.47 -16.71
N GLU A 125 -1.84 -23.45 -16.96
CA GLU A 125 -0.46 -23.36 -16.45
C GLU A 125 -0.41 -23.34 -14.91
N ASN A 126 -1.32 -22.60 -14.25
CA ASN A 126 -1.42 -22.65 -12.80
C ASN A 126 -1.87 -24.02 -12.28
N GLU A 127 -2.77 -24.70 -12.99
CA GLU A 127 -3.20 -26.06 -12.65
C GLU A 127 -2.05 -27.07 -12.79
N THR A 128 -1.17 -26.92 -13.79
CA THR A 128 0.02 -27.78 -13.94
C THR A 128 1.11 -27.47 -12.90
N MET A 129 1.29 -26.20 -12.50
CA MET A 129 2.27 -25.80 -11.48
C MET A 129 1.80 -26.02 -10.04
N LYS A 130 0.49 -26.20 -9.81
CA LYS A 130 -0.11 -26.44 -8.50
C LYS A 130 0.53 -27.59 -7.70
N PRO A 131 0.77 -28.79 -8.26
CA PRO A 131 1.44 -29.87 -7.53
C PRO A 131 2.84 -29.49 -7.05
N ASP A 132 3.65 -28.80 -7.86
CA ASP A 132 5.00 -28.38 -7.48
C ASP A 132 4.97 -27.32 -6.38
N ALA A 133 3.99 -26.40 -6.43
CA ALA A 133 3.77 -25.40 -5.39
C ALA A 133 3.33 -26.03 -4.05
N GLU A 134 2.50 -27.07 -4.08
CA GLU A 134 2.09 -27.82 -2.90
C GLU A 134 3.27 -28.59 -2.28
N VAL A 135 4.10 -29.25 -3.09
CA VAL A 135 5.33 -29.92 -2.64
C VAL A 135 6.30 -28.90 -2.03
N GLY A 136 6.50 -27.75 -2.66
CA GLY A 136 7.35 -26.67 -2.15
C GLY A 136 6.91 -26.16 -0.76
N LYS A 137 5.60 -25.92 -0.57
CA LYS A 137 5.03 -25.56 0.75
C LYS A 137 5.21 -26.68 1.78
N ALA A 138 4.96 -27.92 1.39
CA ALA A 138 5.11 -29.08 2.27
C ALA A 138 6.57 -29.32 2.67
N VAL A 139 7.56 -28.98 1.84
CA VAL A 139 8.98 -29.04 2.18
C VAL A 139 9.39 -27.86 3.07
N GLY A 140 8.93 -26.64 2.78
CA GLY A 140 9.24 -25.44 3.57
C GLY A 140 8.67 -25.44 4.99
N ASN A 141 7.53 -26.11 5.22
CA ASN A 141 6.89 -26.20 6.53
C ASN A 141 7.45 -27.29 7.47
N ARG A 142 8.36 -28.17 7.01
CA ARG A 142 8.97 -29.19 7.87
C ARG A 142 10.02 -28.56 8.79
N LYS A 143 9.60 -28.19 10.00
CA LYS A 143 10.49 -27.57 10.99
C LYS A 143 11.41 -28.55 11.75
N HIS A 144 11.36 -29.88 11.55
CA HIS A 144 11.97 -30.80 12.55
C HIS A 144 12.74 -32.02 12.04
N LEU A 145 12.70 -32.38 10.75
CA LEU A 145 13.45 -33.54 10.25
C LEU A 145 14.12 -33.21 8.92
N THR A 146 15.38 -32.80 8.98
CA THR A 146 16.24 -32.77 7.79
C THR A 146 16.67 -34.21 7.46
N ILE A 147 16.90 -34.52 6.18
CA ILE A 147 17.42 -35.83 5.73
C ILE A 147 18.66 -36.23 6.57
N MET A 148 19.52 -35.26 6.90
CA MET A 148 20.70 -35.47 7.74
C MET A 148 20.37 -35.82 9.19
N SER A 149 19.33 -35.23 9.78
CA SER A 149 18.87 -35.57 11.14
C SER A 149 18.29 -36.99 11.22
N PHE A 150 17.70 -37.50 10.13
CA PHE A 150 17.23 -38.88 10.02
C PHE A 150 18.39 -39.87 9.87
N ILE A 151 19.35 -39.59 8.98
CA ILE A 151 20.52 -40.47 8.74
C ILE A 151 21.33 -40.67 10.02
N LYS A 152 21.46 -39.64 10.87
CA LYS A 152 22.14 -39.74 12.18
C LYS A 152 21.49 -40.71 13.17
N LYS A 153 20.22 -41.08 12.97
CA LYS A 153 19.50 -42.04 13.83
C LYS A 153 19.70 -43.50 13.42
N LEU A 154 20.33 -43.77 12.27
CA LEU A 154 20.59 -45.12 11.78
C LEU A 154 21.96 -45.63 12.28
N PRO A 155 22.03 -46.76 13.00
CA PRO A 155 23.29 -47.29 13.50
C PRO A 155 24.15 -47.86 12.35
N GLY A 156 25.47 -47.60 12.39
CA GLY A 156 26.44 -48.14 11.42
C GLY A 156 26.55 -47.38 10.09
N VAL A 157 25.81 -46.28 9.89
CA VAL A 157 25.83 -45.51 8.63
C VAL A 157 26.90 -44.41 8.65
N ASN A 158 27.74 -44.37 7.62
CA ASN A 158 28.71 -43.29 7.42
C ASN A 158 28.02 -42.02 6.90
N THR A 159 27.66 -41.13 7.83
CA THR A 159 26.98 -39.86 7.53
C THR A 159 27.74 -38.94 6.57
N MET A 160 29.09 -39.00 6.54
CA MET A 160 29.91 -38.18 5.65
C MET A 160 29.85 -38.66 4.20
N GLN A 161 29.89 -39.97 3.99
CA GLN A 161 29.74 -40.57 2.66
C GLN A 161 28.34 -40.32 2.11
N VAL A 162 27.29 -40.50 2.93
CA VAL A 162 25.90 -40.21 2.53
C VAL A 162 25.73 -38.73 2.18
N ARG A 163 26.31 -37.81 2.96
CA ARG A 163 26.28 -36.37 2.65
C ARG A 163 26.95 -36.07 1.32
N LYS A 164 28.10 -36.68 1.04
CA LYS A 164 28.83 -36.50 -0.24
C LYS A 164 27.98 -36.99 -1.42
N THR A 165 27.46 -38.21 -1.34
CA THR A 165 26.63 -38.80 -2.40
C THR A 165 25.34 -38.01 -2.65
N LEU A 166 24.66 -37.55 -1.60
CA LEU A 166 23.45 -36.73 -1.75
C LEU A 166 23.74 -35.34 -2.33
N ALA A 167 24.95 -34.80 -2.10
CA ALA A 167 25.37 -33.54 -2.70
C ALA A 167 25.73 -33.71 -4.18
N GLU A 168 26.42 -34.80 -4.54
CA GLU A 168 26.73 -35.17 -5.93
C GLU A 168 25.45 -35.42 -6.76
N LEU A 169 24.43 -36.02 -6.14
CA LEU A 169 23.11 -36.24 -6.76
C LEU A 169 22.19 -35.01 -6.75
N GLY A 170 22.62 -33.88 -6.18
CA GLY A 170 21.85 -32.62 -6.15
C GLY A 170 20.69 -32.58 -5.16
N TYR A 171 20.48 -33.61 -4.33
CA TYR A 171 19.40 -33.65 -3.33
C TYR A 171 19.64 -32.73 -2.13
N ILE A 172 20.91 -32.39 -1.83
CA ILE A 172 21.27 -31.40 -0.81
C ILE A 172 22.27 -30.41 -1.41
N TYR A 173 22.06 -29.12 -1.17
CA TYR A 173 23.03 -28.09 -1.53
C TYR A 173 23.82 -27.65 -0.29
N ARG A 174 25.13 -27.42 -0.45
CA ARG A 174 25.94 -26.81 0.60
C ARG A 174 25.61 -25.32 0.61
N ARG A 175 24.92 -24.85 1.65
CA ARG A 175 24.81 -23.40 1.92
C ARG A 175 26.24 -22.89 2.21
N ALA A 176 26.81 -22.12 1.28
CA ALA A 176 28.08 -21.44 1.50
C ALA A 176 27.83 -20.27 2.47
N GLY A 177 28.45 -20.31 3.64
CA GLY A 177 28.41 -19.23 4.63
C GLY A 177 27.20 -19.26 5.57
N CYS A 178 27.38 -19.98 6.68
CA CYS A 178 27.00 -19.60 8.06
C CYS A 178 28.03 -20.26 8.97
#